data_AF-A0A6B3BFQ9-F1
#
_entry.id   AF-A0A6B3BFQ9-F1
#
_cell.length_a   1.000
_cell.length_b   1.000
_cell.length_c   1.000
_cell.angle_alpha   90.00
_cell.angle_beta   90.00
_cell.angle_gamma   90.00
#
_symmetry.space_group_name_H-M   'P 1'
#
loop_
_entity.id
_entity.type
_entity.pdbx_description
1 polymer ?
#
loop_
_entity_poly.entity_id
_entity_poly.type
_entity_poly.pdbx_seq_one_letter_code
_entity_poly.pdbx_strand_id
1 'polypeptide(L)'
;MTAERFFCADAARARGDALPGTAPYGLVWVLVEHHAPWPANGYDGLALEPATKSLLYEAARAVRARILLIRRHGRRPEDAGPRRWAVLRYD
;
A
#
# COMPACT_ATOMS: atom_id res chain seq x y z
N MET A 1 -31.88 19.22 -17.11
CA MET A 1 -30.70 18.48 -17.62
C MET A 1 -29.74 18.30 -16.47
N THR A 2 -29.62 17.08 -15.93
CA THR A 2 -28.57 16.76 -14.96
C THR A 2 -27.24 16.77 -15.68
N ALA A 3 -26.31 17.62 -15.24
CA ALA A 3 -24.94 17.62 -15.77
C ALA A 3 -24.36 16.21 -15.59
N GLU A 4 -23.83 15.65 -16.66
CA GLU A 4 -23.16 14.36 -16.63
C GLU A 4 -21.95 14.43 -15.68
N ARG A 5 -21.76 13.39 -14.87
CA ARG A 5 -20.69 13.38 -13.86
C ARG A 5 -19.33 13.28 -14.55
N PHE A 6 -18.46 14.26 -14.30
CA PHE A 6 -17.09 14.26 -14.82
C PHE A 6 -16.16 13.46 -13.90
N PHE A 7 -15.50 12.45 -14.45
CA PHE A 7 -14.47 11.68 -13.75
C PHE A 7 -13.10 11.93 -14.38
N CYS A 8 -12.15 12.44 -13.59
CA CYS A 8 -10.80 12.75 -14.06
C CYS A 8 -10.10 11.55 -14.71
N ALA A 9 -10.32 10.35 -14.17
CA ALA A 9 -9.71 9.11 -14.68
C ALA A 9 -10.23 8.75 -16.09
N ASP A 10 -11.52 8.95 -16.35
CA ASP A 10 -12.12 8.62 -17.65
C ASP A 10 -11.70 9.64 -18.71
N ALA A 11 -11.67 10.93 -18.34
CA ALA A 11 -11.18 11.99 -19.22
C ALA A 11 -9.70 11.81 -19.60
N ALA A 12 -8.85 11.37 -18.66
CA ALA A 12 -7.45 11.07 -18.92
C ALA A 12 -7.29 9.90 -19.91
N ARG A 13 -8.08 8.82 -19.74
CA ARG A 13 -8.09 7.69 -20.70
C ARG A 13 -8.55 8.13 -22.10
N ALA A 14 -9.60 8.94 -22.19
CA ALA A 14 -10.13 9.42 -23.46
C ALA A 14 -9.12 10.29 -24.23
N ARG A 15 -8.30 11.08 -23.53
CA ARG A 15 -7.19 11.83 -24.13
C ARG A 15 -5.99 10.98 -24.53
N GLY A 16 -5.95 9.72 -24.11
CA GLY A 16 -4.77 8.87 -24.28
C GLY A 16 -3.58 9.38 -23.46
N ASP A 17 -3.85 10.00 -22.31
CA ASP A 17 -2.79 10.42 -21.40
C ASP A 17 -1.90 9.19 -21.12
N ALA A 18 -0.57 9.40 -21.12
CA ALA A 18 0.34 8.36 -20.66
C ALA A 18 -0.07 7.94 -19.23
N LEU A 19 0.23 6.69 -18.87
CA LEU A 19 0.12 6.21 -17.49
C LEU A 19 1.51 6.27 -16.84
N PRO A 20 2.07 7.46 -16.55
CA PRO A 20 3.37 7.54 -15.89
C PRO A 20 3.22 6.95 -14.48
N GLY A 21 3.74 5.74 -14.30
CA GLY A 21 3.96 5.18 -12.97
C GLY A 21 5.22 5.81 -12.40
N THR A 22 5.09 6.57 -11.32
CA THR A 22 6.24 7.04 -10.53
C THR A 22 6.59 6.07 -9.40
N ALA A 23 5.90 4.93 -9.33
CA ALA A 23 6.19 3.90 -8.35
C ALA A 23 7.60 3.35 -8.59
N PRO A 24 8.50 3.41 -7.59
CA PRO A 24 9.84 2.86 -7.75
C PRO A 24 9.78 1.36 -8.00
N TYR A 25 10.64 0.87 -8.89
CA TYR A 25 10.78 -0.56 -9.14
C TYR A 25 11.18 -1.30 -7.85
N GLY A 26 10.56 -2.45 -7.61
CA GLY A 26 10.87 -3.35 -6.50
C GLY A 26 10.66 -4.79 -6.93
N LEU A 27 11.47 -5.70 -6.40
CA LEU A 27 11.36 -7.14 -6.66
C LEU A 27 10.75 -7.89 -5.48
N VAL A 28 10.83 -7.32 -4.28
CA VAL A 28 10.34 -7.96 -3.06
C VAL A 28 9.58 -6.92 -2.24
N TRP A 29 8.44 -7.32 -1.69
CA TRP A 29 7.62 -6.49 -0.82
C TRP A 29 7.22 -7.24 0.44
N VAL A 30 7.24 -6.52 1.56
CA VAL A 30 6.53 -6.93 2.77
C VAL A 30 5.29 -6.06 2.87
N LEU A 31 4.12 -6.68 2.75
CA LEU A 31 2.82 -6.01 2.79
C LEU A 31 2.22 -6.17 4.18
N VAL A 32 1.89 -5.08 4.85
CA VAL A 32 1.30 -5.09 6.19
C VAL A 32 -0.04 -4.38 6.17
N GLU A 33 -1.10 -5.07 6.62
CA GLU A 33 -2.44 -4.49 6.70
C GLU A 33 -2.51 -3.37 7.76
N HIS A 34 -2.97 -2.19 7.34
CA HIS A 34 -3.12 -0.98 8.14
C HIS A 34 -4.54 -0.43 8.04
N HIS A 35 -5.16 -0.18 9.19
CA HIS A 35 -6.56 0.27 9.28
C HIS A 35 -6.71 1.73 9.71
N ALA A 36 -5.65 2.33 10.26
CA ALA A 36 -5.65 3.72 10.67
C ALA A 36 -5.45 4.65 9.46
N PRO A 37 -5.61 5.98 9.62
CA PRO A 37 -5.18 6.94 8.62
C PRO A 37 -3.75 6.68 8.17
N TRP A 38 -3.46 7.00 6.91
CA TRP A 38 -2.13 6.80 6.36
C TRP A 38 -1.12 7.67 7.13
N PRO A 39 -0.07 7.07 7.71
CA PRO A 39 1.01 7.84 8.31
C PRO A 39 1.83 8.55 7.23
N ALA A 40 2.55 9.60 7.62
CA ALA A 40 3.51 10.26 6.72
C ALA A 40 4.62 9.29 6.25
N ASN A 41 4.98 8.33 7.12
CA ASN A 41 5.91 7.24 6.81
C ASN A 41 5.25 5.89 7.11
N GLY A 42 5.19 5.02 6.10
CA GLY A 42 4.54 3.71 6.18
C GLY A 42 5.18 2.74 7.17
N TYR A 43 6.48 2.85 7.43
CA TYR A 43 7.17 1.99 8.40
C TYR A 43 7.03 2.54 9.83
N ASP A 44 7.21 3.84 10.02
CA ASP A 44 7.14 4.45 11.36
C ASP A 44 5.73 4.35 11.96
N GLY A 45 4.69 4.44 11.13
CA GLY A 45 3.30 4.33 11.57
C GLY A 45 2.84 2.91 11.93
N LEU A 46 3.69 1.89 11.81
CA LEU A 46 3.33 0.52 12.20
C LEU A 46 3.21 0.38 13.72
N ALA A 47 2.04 -0.05 14.19
CA ALA A 47 1.81 -0.44 15.58
C ALA A 47 2.39 -1.84 15.86
N LEU A 48 3.70 -1.95 15.78
CA LEU A 48 4.49 -3.14 16.11
C LEU A 48 5.43 -2.83 17.28
N GLU A 49 5.71 -3.84 18.10
CA GLU A 49 6.73 -3.74 19.14
C GLU A 49 8.08 -3.30 18.53
N PRO A 50 8.86 -2.43 19.22
CA PRO A 50 10.11 -1.89 18.68
C PRO A 50 11.11 -2.95 18.20
N ALA A 51 11.23 -4.06 18.92
CA ALA A 51 12.09 -5.18 18.55
C ALA A 51 11.63 -5.86 17.25
N THR A 52 10.32 -6.10 17.11
CA THR A 52 9.72 -6.67 15.90
C THR A 52 9.89 -5.74 14.71
N LYS A 53 9.71 -4.43 14.91
CA LYS A 53 9.97 -3.40 13.90
C LYS A 53 11.42 -3.50 13.39
N SER A 54 12.37 -3.50 14.33
CA SER A 54 13.80 -3.58 14.01
C SER A 54 14.15 -4.85 13.23
N LEU A 55 13.63 -6.01 13.66
CA LEU A 55 13.83 -7.28 12.96
C LEU A 55 13.25 -7.24 11.53
N LEU A 56 12.04 -6.72 11.36
CA LEU A 56 11.40 -6.56 10.06
C LEU A 56 12.25 -5.66 9.14
N TYR A 57 12.76 -4.55 9.66
CA TYR A 57 13.59 -3.62 8.90
C TYR A 57 14.90 -4.26 8.43
N GLU A 58 15.61 -4.93 9.34
CA GLU A 58 16.87 -5.61 9.02
C GLU A 58 16.65 -6.74 7.99
N ALA A 59 15.61 -7.55 8.16
CA ALA A 59 15.26 -8.61 7.21
C ALA A 59 14.89 -8.06 5.83
N ALA A 60 14.07 -6.99 5.78
CA ALA A 60 13.70 -6.36 4.52
C ALA A 60 14.92 -5.73 3.83
N ARG A 61 15.81 -5.07 4.58
CA ARG A 61 17.02 -4.46 4.03
C ARG A 61 17.96 -5.49 3.42
N ALA A 62 18.12 -6.66 4.06
CA ALA A 62 19.00 -7.73 3.59
C ALA A 62 18.64 -8.23 2.17
N VAL A 63 17.35 -8.24 1.83
CA VAL A 63 16.86 -8.69 0.50
C VAL A 63 16.36 -7.55 -0.38
N ARG A 64 16.64 -6.29 0.01
CA ARG A 64 16.15 -5.08 -0.69
C ARG A 64 14.62 -5.07 -0.87
N ALA A 65 13.89 -5.62 0.09
CA ALA A 65 12.43 -5.59 0.09
C ALA A 65 11.91 -4.21 0.51
N ARG A 66 10.76 -3.84 -0.06
CA ARG A 66 10.02 -2.63 0.32
C ARG A 66 8.93 -3.00 1.33
N ILE A 67 8.92 -2.33 2.48
CA ILE A 67 7.82 -2.46 3.45
C ILE A 67 6.72 -1.49 3.05
N LEU A 68 5.53 -1.99 2.74
CA LEU A 68 4.39 -1.20 2.32
C LEU A 68 3.18 -1.49 3.19
N LEU A 69 2.40 -0.44 3.45
CA LEU A 69 1.10 -0.58 4.07
C LEU A 69 0.05 -0.88 3.02
N ILE A 70 -0.80 -1.86 3.31
CA ILE A 70 -1.97 -2.20 2.49
C ILE A 70 -3.25 -2.00 3.31
N ARG A 71 -4.36 -1.79 2.62
CA ARG A 71 -5.69 -1.80 3.23
C ARG A 71 -6.59 -2.70 2.41
N ARG A 72 -7.52 -3.40 3.07
CA ARG A 72 -8.58 -4.09 2.34
C ARG A 72 -9.49 -3.06 1.68
N HIS A 73 -9.83 -3.32 0.42
CA HIS A 73 -10.80 -2.51 -0.30
C HIS A 73 -12.23 -2.74 0.25
N GLY A 74 -13.08 -1.73 0.14
CA GLY A 74 -14.49 -1.78 0.50
C GLY A 74 -14.81 -1.35 1.93
N ARG A 75 -16.10 -1.13 2.21
CA ARG A 75 -16.60 -0.82 3.55
C ARG A 75 -16.59 -2.10 4.38
N ARG A 76 -15.90 -2.10 5.53
CA ARG A 76 -15.80 -3.27 6.41
C ARG A 76 -16.26 -2.93 7.83
N PRO A 77 -16.89 -3.88 8.55
CA PRO A 77 -17.14 -3.74 9.98
C PRO A 77 -15.81 -3.60 10.74
N GLU A 78 -15.85 -2.96 11.91
CA GLU A 78 -14.67 -2.79 12.77
C GLU A 78 -14.01 -4.14 13.13
N ASP A 79 -14.80 -5.22 13.21
CA ASP A 79 -14.35 -6.59 13.48
C ASP A 79 -13.93 -7.38 12.22
N ALA A 80 -13.08 -6.80 11.37
CA ALA A 80 -12.62 -7.41 10.11
C ALA A 80 -11.75 -8.69 10.24
N GLY A 81 -11.63 -9.24 11.45
CA GLY A 81 -10.75 -10.36 11.80
C GLY A 81 -9.30 -9.93 12.01
N PRO A 82 -8.36 -10.88 12.10
CA PRO A 82 -6.95 -10.57 12.31
C PRO A 82 -6.36 -9.80 11.13
N ARG A 83 -5.39 -8.93 11.44
CA ARG A 83 -4.59 -8.21 10.44
C ARG A 83 -3.82 -9.20 9.59
N ARG A 84 -3.78 -8.98 8.28
CA ARG A 84 -3.03 -9.80 7.33
C ARG A 84 -1.69 -9.16 6.99
N TRP A 85 -0.76 -10.02 6.58
CA TRP A 85 0.50 -9.61 6.01
C TRP A 85 0.94 -10.65 4.98
N ALA A 86 1.82 -10.25 4.06
CA ALA A 86 2.38 -11.13 3.06
C ALA A 86 3.78 -10.68 2.66
N VAL A 87 4.61 -11.62 2.22
CA VAL A 87 5.85 -11.33 1.49
C VAL A 87 5.64 -11.75 0.06
N LEU A 88 5.79 -10.81 -0.87
CA LEU A 88 5.66 -11.06 -2.30
C LEU A 88 7.01 -10.86 -2.96
N ARG A 89 7.29 -11.70 -3.96
CA ARG A 89 8.40 -11.54 -4.89
C ARG A 89 7.84 -11.47 -6.30
N TYR A 90 8.41 -10.60 -7.12
CA TYR A 90 8.20 -10.55 -8.55
C TYR A 90 9.45 -11.10 -9.22
N ASP A 91 9.24 -12.09 -10.08
CA ASP A 91 10.24 -12.83 -10.83
C ASP A 91 10.30 -12.36 -12.30
#